data_AF-A0A3D4YNI4-F1
#
_entry.id   AF-A0A3D4YNI4-F1
#
_cell.length_a   1.000
_cell.length_b   1.000
_cell.length_c   1.000
_cell.angle_alpha   90.00
_cell.angle_beta   90.00
_cell.angle_gamma   90.00
#
_symmetry.space_group_name_H-M   'P 1'
#
loop_
_entity.id
_entity.type
_entity.pdbx_description
1 polymer ?
#
loop_
_entity_poly.entity_id
_entity_poly.type
_entity_poly.pdbx_seq_one_letter_code
_entity_poly.pdbx_strand_id
1 'polypeptide(L)'
;MESQKGYAMMFLLGAFVAGGALGFTADRMMDAKHGRDMRGPRAYRQRMAEDLKLTPGQQASVDSLIEQKHRQIVTLYKPVKPQLDSIAVLARVVSDSTHAQIKRLLNPDQQAKLDRMRAAARHELAERRGGDSTARPPVPPPGDAPY
;
A
#
# COMPACT_ATOMS: atom_id res chain seq x y z
N MET A 1 -3.21 24.49 -43.44
CA MET A 1 -2.53 24.38 -42.13
C MET A 1 -2.97 23.14 -41.32
N GLU A 2 -3.37 22.04 -41.96
CA GLU A 2 -3.81 20.82 -41.24
C GLU A 2 -2.78 19.67 -41.27
N SER A 3 -1.90 19.64 -42.27
CA SER A 3 -0.85 18.61 -42.40
C SER A 3 0.31 18.78 -41.42
N GLN A 4 0.60 20.00 -40.95
CA GLN A 4 1.70 20.25 -39.99
C GLN A 4 1.43 19.69 -38.58
N LYS A 5 0.16 19.57 -38.19
CA LYS A 5 -0.23 18.99 -36.89
C LYS A 5 -0.03 17.47 -36.88
N GLY A 6 -0.25 16.81 -38.01
CA GLY A 6 -0.04 15.37 -38.17
C GLY A 6 1.44 14.98 -38.06
N TYR A 7 2.34 15.77 -38.65
CA TYR A 7 3.78 15.54 -38.53
C TYR A 7 4.29 15.80 -37.11
N ALA A 8 3.78 16.82 -36.43
CA ALA A 8 4.13 17.06 -35.02
C ALA A 8 3.67 15.92 -34.10
N MET A 9 2.48 15.36 -34.32
CA MET A 9 2.01 14.18 -33.59
C MET A 9 2.83 12.92 -33.90
N MET A 10 3.18 12.68 -35.16
CA MET A 10 4.05 11.57 -35.56
C MET A 10 5.47 11.71 -34.97
N PHE A 11 5.99 12.94 -34.91
CA PHE A 11 7.28 13.22 -34.30
C PHE A 11 7.26 13.00 -32.78
N LEU A 12 6.20 13.41 -32.09
CA LEU A 12 6.01 13.15 -30.67
C LEU A 12 5.83 11.64 -30.38
N LEU A 13 5.12 10.91 -31.23
CA LEU A 13 5.01 9.46 -31.16
C LEU A 13 6.36 8.78 -31.37
N GLY A 14 7.12 9.21 -32.38
CA GLY A 14 8.47 8.69 -32.65
C GLY A 14 9.45 8.97 -31.51
N ALA A 15 9.42 10.19 -30.95
CA ALA A 15 10.26 10.60 -29.83
C ALA A 15 9.88 9.89 -28.52
N PHE A 16 8.60 9.58 -28.29
CA PHE A 16 8.14 8.79 -27.14
C PHE A 16 8.59 7.32 -27.23
N VAL A 17 8.55 6.73 -28.42
CA VAL A 17 9.05 5.37 -28.66
C VAL A 17 10.58 5.31 -28.53
N ALA A 18 11.31 6.28 -29.10
CA ALA A 18 12.76 6.35 -29.02
C ALA A 18 13.26 6.69 -27.60
N GLY A 19 12.59 7.61 -26.90
CA GLY A 19 12.89 7.95 -25.51
C GLY A 19 12.55 6.81 -24.53
N GLY A 20 11.47 6.05 -24.79
CA GLY A 20 11.12 4.86 -24.02
C GLY A 20 12.14 3.73 -24.16
N ALA A 21 12.70 3.52 -25.36
CA ALA A 21 13.69 2.48 -25.59
C ALA A 21 15.04 2.76 -24.90
N LEU A 22 15.46 4.03 -24.83
CA LEU A 22 16.71 4.43 -24.15
C LEU A 22 16.57 4.51 -22.62
N GLY A 23 15.38 4.84 -22.10
CA GLY A 23 15.12 4.76 -20.65
C GLY A 23 15.17 3.33 -20.10
N PHE A 24 14.73 2.35 -20.91
CA PHE A 24 14.64 0.94 -20.53
C PHE A 24 16.00 0.23 -20.40
N THR A 25 17.04 0.69 -21.12
CA THR A 25 18.39 0.12 -21.00
C THR A 25 19.13 0.66 -19.77
N ALA A 26 18.87 1.90 -19.36
CA ALA A 26 19.41 2.48 -18.13
C ALA A 26 18.80 1.84 -16.86
N ASP A 27 17.50 1.56 -16.87
CA ASP A 27 16.78 0.96 -15.73
C ASP A 27 17.23 -0.49 -15.46
N ARG A 28 17.45 -1.27 -16.52
CA ARG A 28 17.89 -2.68 -16.43
C ARG A 28 19.30 -2.83 -15.83
N MET A 29 20.17 -1.84 -16.01
CA MET A 29 21.53 -1.84 -15.44
C MET A 29 21.55 -1.40 -13.97
N MET A 30 20.53 -0.65 -13.52
CA MET A 30 20.40 -0.21 -12.12
C MET A 30 19.69 -1.24 -11.23
N ASP A 31 18.74 -2.02 -11.78
CA ASP A 31 18.03 -3.08 -11.06
C ASP A 31 18.92 -4.29 -10.70
N ALA A 32 19.91 -4.63 -11.56
CA ALA A 32 20.83 -5.74 -11.31
C ALA A 32 21.74 -5.54 -10.07
N LYS A 33 21.87 -4.31 -9.56
CA LYS A 33 22.69 -3.98 -8.38
C LYS A 33 21.92 -3.95 -7.05
N HIS A 34 20.58 -4.02 -7.06
CA HIS A 34 19.77 -3.85 -5.85
C HIS A 34 19.07 -5.16 -5.46
N GLY A 35 19.87 -6.18 -5.16
CA GLY A 35 19.42 -7.46 -4.61
C GLY A 35 18.97 -7.38 -3.14
N ARG A 36 18.03 -6.49 -2.80
CA ARG A 36 17.36 -6.48 -1.49
C ARG A 36 15.84 -6.48 -1.63
N ASP A 37 15.26 -7.54 -1.07
CA ASP A 37 13.86 -7.70 -0.69
C ASP A 37 12.82 -7.82 -1.81
N MET A 38 12.69 -9.04 -2.33
CA MET A 38 11.58 -9.52 -3.18
C MET A 38 10.26 -9.69 -2.39
N ARG A 39 9.88 -8.71 -1.57
CA ARG A 39 8.57 -8.63 -0.91
C ARG A 39 8.06 -7.19 -1.02
N GLY A 40 7.22 -6.96 -2.01
CA GLY A 40 6.58 -5.66 -2.22
C GLY A 40 5.79 -5.59 -3.53
N PRO A 41 5.06 -4.49 -3.77
CA PRO A 41 4.23 -4.32 -4.97
C PRO A 41 4.99 -4.48 -6.29
N ARG A 42 6.31 -4.23 -6.31
CA ARG A 42 7.18 -4.47 -7.47
C ARG A 42 7.46 -5.95 -7.69
N ALA A 43 7.77 -6.70 -6.62
CA ALA A 43 7.97 -8.15 -6.69
C ALA A 43 6.71 -8.89 -7.14
N TYR A 44 5.53 -8.44 -6.70
CA TYR A 44 4.26 -8.98 -7.18
C TYR A 44 4.05 -8.74 -8.68
N ARG A 45 4.31 -7.51 -9.15
CA ARG A 45 4.18 -7.16 -10.58
C ARG A 45 5.16 -7.94 -11.45
N GLN A 46 6.39 -8.13 -10.98
CA GLN A 46 7.39 -8.93 -11.66
C GLN A 46 6.97 -10.41 -11.77
N ARG A 47 6.51 -11.00 -10.67
CA ARG A 47 5.96 -12.38 -10.69
C ARG A 47 4.76 -12.50 -11.62
N MET A 48 3.83 -11.56 -11.58
CA MET A 48 2.68 -11.54 -12.48
C MET A 48 3.11 -11.45 -13.95
N ALA A 49 4.13 -10.64 -14.27
CA ALA A 49 4.66 -10.54 -15.61
C ALA A 49 5.30 -11.86 -16.08
N GLU A 50 6.03 -12.54 -15.19
CA GLU A 50 6.66 -13.85 -15.45
C GLU A 50 5.60 -14.95 -15.63
N ASP A 51 4.65 -15.07 -14.70
CA ASP A 51 3.60 -16.09 -14.69
C ASP A 51 2.68 -15.96 -15.92
N LEU A 52 2.35 -14.73 -16.32
CA LEU A 52 1.55 -14.43 -17.51
C LEU A 52 2.36 -14.35 -18.79
N LYS A 53 3.69 -14.49 -18.72
CA LYS A 53 4.63 -14.41 -19.85
C LYS A 53 4.41 -13.13 -20.69
N LEU A 54 4.26 -11.99 -20.00
CA LEU A 54 4.00 -10.73 -20.67
C LEU A 54 5.20 -10.32 -21.53
N THR A 55 4.93 -9.83 -22.74
CA THR A 55 5.95 -9.14 -23.53
C THR A 55 6.34 -7.82 -22.87
N PRO A 56 7.51 -7.24 -23.18
CA PRO A 56 7.94 -5.96 -22.60
C PRO A 56 6.92 -4.83 -22.81
N GLY A 57 6.27 -4.77 -23.98
CA GLY A 57 5.22 -3.78 -24.28
C GLY A 57 3.95 -3.98 -23.45
N GLN A 58 3.57 -5.24 -23.19
CA GLN A 58 2.42 -5.56 -22.33
C GLN A 58 2.72 -5.24 -20.87
N GLN A 59 3.91 -5.58 -20.38
CA GLN A 59 4.34 -5.26 -19.02
C GLN A 59 4.29 -3.75 -18.76
N ALA A 60 4.88 -2.94 -19.64
CA ALA A 60 4.84 -1.48 -19.53
C ALA A 60 3.41 -0.91 -19.53
N SER A 61 2.51 -1.49 -20.33
CA SER A 61 1.10 -1.10 -20.37
C SER A 61 0.37 -1.44 -19.07
N VAL A 62 0.61 -2.64 -18.52
CA VAL A 62 0.03 -3.07 -17.23
C VAL A 62 0.54 -2.21 -16.08
N ASP A 63 1.84 -1.91 -16.04
CA ASP A 63 2.43 -1.03 -15.04
C ASP A 63 1.78 0.36 -15.04
N SER A 64 1.58 0.93 -16.23
CA SER A 64 0.89 2.22 -16.40
C SER A 64 -0.54 2.18 -15.87
N LEU A 65 -1.29 1.13 -16.17
CA LEU A 65 -2.67 0.94 -15.67
C LEU A 65 -2.72 0.79 -14.15
N ILE A 66 -1.80 0.04 -13.55
CA ILE A 66 -1.73 -0.13 -12.10
C ILE A 66 -1.42 1.21 -11.42
N GLU A 67 -0.51 1.99 -11.98
CA GLU A 67 -0.15 3.31 -11.44
C GLU A 67 -1.32 4.30 -11.58
N GLN A 68 -2.01 4.31 -12.73
CA GLN A 68 -3.21 5.11 -12.91
C GLN A 68 -4.30 4.76 -11.88
N LYS A 69 -4.55 3.46 -11.70
CA LYS A 69 -5.48 2.95 -10.67
C LYS A 69 -5.06 3.44 -9.28
N HIS A 70 -3.77 3.35 -8.94
CA HIS A 70 -3.26 3.82 -7.66
C HIS A 70 -3.56 5.31 -7.43
N ARG A 71 -3.28 6.17 -8.42
CA ARG A 71 -3.59 7.60 -8.36
C ARG A 71 -5.08 7.88 -8.18
N GLN A 72 -5.94 7.13 -8.87
CA GLN A 72 -7.40 7.25 -8.73
C GLN A 72 -7.84 6.91 -7.30
N ILE A 73 -7.37 5.78 -6.75
CA ILE A 73 -7.69 5.36 -5.38
C ILE A 73 -7.19 6.39 -4.36
N VAL A 74 -5.96 6.88 -4.49
CA VAL A 74 -5.42 7.91 -3.60
C VAL A 74 -6.27 9.17 -3.64
N THR A 75 -6.71 9.59 -4.82
CA THR A 75 -7.57 10.77 -5.00
C THR A 75 -8.91 10.60 -4.29
N LEU A 76 -9.54 9.42 -4.39
CA LEU A 76 -10.78 9.11 -3.66
C LEU A 76 -10.59 9.13 -2.14
N TYR A 77 -9.43 8.70 -1.65
CA TYR A 77 -9.17 8.57 -0.22
C TYR A 77 -8.75 9.87 0.47
N LYS A 78 -8.12 10.80 -0.27
CA LYS A 78 -7.65 12.10 0.25
C LYS A 78 -8.70 12.86 1.09
N PRO A 79 -9.94 13.09 0.62
CA PRO A 79 -10.91 13.89 1.37
C PRO A 79 -11.42 13.18 2.64
N VAL A 80 -11.48 11.85 2.66
CA VAL A 80 -11.99 11.08 3.81
C VAL A 80 -10.91 10.73 4.83
N LYS A 81 -9.63 10.83 4.46
CA LYS A 81 -8.51 10.50 5.35
C LYS A 81 -8.57 11.21 6.71
N PRO A 82 -8.85 12.52 6.82
CA PRO A 82 -8.94 13.20 8.11
C PRO A 82 -10.05 12.66 9.02
N GLN A 83 -11.19 12.25 8.43
CA GLN A 83 -12.30 11.65 9.17
C GLN A 83 -11.90 10.28 9.72
N LEU A 84 -11.21 9.47 8.91
CA LEU A 84 -10.71 8.16 9.34
C LEU A 84 -9.65 8.29 10.44
N ASP A 85 -8.75 9.26 10.32
CA ASP A 85 -7.76 9.56 11.35
C ASP A 85 -8.45 9.99 12.67
N SER A 86 -9.51 10.80 12.57
CA SER A 86 -10.31 11.20 13.73
C SER A 86 -11.03 10.02 14.39
N ILE A 87 -11.64 9.14 13.60
CA ILE A 87 -12.28 7.92 14.09
C ILE A 87 -11.27 7.04 14.82
N ALA A 88 -10.05 6.89 14.29
CA ALA A 88 -9.00 6.12 14.95
C ALA A 88 -8.61 6.69 16.33
N VAL A 89 -8.56 8.02 16.46
CA VAL A 89 -8.32 8.70 17.74
C VAL A 89 -9.48 8.44 18.71
N LEU A 90 -10.73 8.61 18.26
CA LEU A 90 -11.91 8.39 19.10
C LEU A 90 -12.00 6.93 19.57
N ALA A 91 -11.75 5.96 18.67
CA ALA A 91 -11.73 4.55 19.01
C ALA A 91 -10.71 4.23 20.11
N ARG A 92 -9.54 4.89 20.07
CA ARG A 92 -8.52 4.76 21.12
C ARG A 92 -9.02 5.29 22.46
N VAL A 93 -9.64 6.46 22.48
CA VAL A 93 -10.23 7.05 23.70
C VAL A 93 -11.27 6.10 24.31
N VAL A 94 -12.17 5.56 23.49
CA VAL A 94 -13.18 4.59 23.94
C VAL A 94 -12.50 3.35 24.54
N SER A 95 -11.54 2.76 23.82
CA SER A 95 -10.78 1.59 24.30
C SER A 95 -10.06 1.85 25.63
N ASP A 96 -9.42 3.01 25.77
CA ASP A 96 -8.73 3.42 27.00
C ASP A 96 -9.71 3.59 28.16
N SER A 97 -10.86 4.21 27.91
CA SER A 97 -11.89 4.43 28.92
C SER A 97 -12.53 3.11 29.38
N THR A 98 -12.85 2.20 28.46
CA THR A 98 -13.39 0.87 28.78
C THR A 98 -12.39 0.05 29.57
N HIS A 99 -11.12 0.07 29.19
CA HIS A 99 -10.07 -0.62 29.95
C HIS A 99 -9.98 -0.09 31.39
N ALA A 100 -10.02 1.23 31.58
CA ALA A 100 -10.01 1.83 32.92
C ALA A 100 -11.23 1.40 33.75
N GLN A 101 -12.41 1.33 33.14
CA GLN A 101 -13.63 0.84 33.80
C GLN A 101 -13.50 -0.63 34.21
N ILE A 102 -13.05 -1.51 33.30
CA ILE A 102 -12.80 -2.92 33.61
C ILE A 102 -11.82 -3.03 34.78
N LYS A 103 -10.71 -2.28 34.76
CA LYS A 103 -9.67 -2.33 35.79
C LYS A 103 -10.21 -2.03 37.19
N ARG A 104 -11.19 -1.13 37.33
CA ARG A 104 -11.83 -0.80 38.62
C ARG A 104 -12.64 -1.96 39.23
N LEU A 105 -13.07 -2.92 38.41
CA LEU A 105 -13.84 -4.09 38.87
C LEU A 105 -12.95 -5.25 39.34
N LEU A 106 -11.63 -5.14 39.15
CA LEU A 106 -10.68 -6.21 39.36
C LEU A 106 -9.92 -6.04 40.67
N ASN A 107 -9.54 -7.16 41.28
CA ASN A 107 -8.61 -7.16 42.41
C ASN A 107 -7.16 -6.84 41.95
N PRO A 108 -6.22 -6.52 42.86
CA PRO A 108 -4.88 -6.09 42.48
C PRO A 108 -4.11 -7.07 41.56
N ASP A 109 -4.20 -8.37 41.82
CA ASP A 109 -3.51 -9.39 41.02
C ASP A 109 -4.09 -9.47 39.60
N GLN A 110 -5.41 -9.38 39.47
CA GLN A 110 -6.12 -9.35 38.20
C GLN A 110 -5.79 -8.08 37.41
N GLN A 111 -5.69 -6.92 38.07
CA GLN A 111 -5.26 -5.67 37.44
C GLN A 111 -3.85 -5.78 36.85
N ALA A 112 -2.90 -6.32 37.62
CA ALA A 112 -1.53 -6.53 37.16
C ALA A 112 -1.47 -7.49 35.96
N LYS A 113 -2.29 -8.56 35.96
CA LYS A 113 -2.41 -9.48 34.83
C LYS A 113 -2.97 -8.78 33.58
N LEU A 114 -4.02 -7.98 33.73
CA LEU A 114 -4.63 -7.24 32.63
C LEU A 114 -3.65 -6.24 31.98
N ASP A 115 -2.87 -5.54 32.80
CA ASP A 115 -1.84 -4.61 32.30
C ASP A 115 -0.77 -5.32 31.46
N ARG A 116 -0.31 -6.49 31.92
CA ARG A 116 0.65 -7.33 31.18
C ARG A 116 0.08 -7.82 29.85
N MET A 117 -1.17 -8.31 29.84
CA MET A 117 -1.84 -8.73 28.61
C MET A 117 -1.91 -7.58 27.60
N ARG A 118 -2.26 -6.36 28.07
CA ARG A 118 -2.34 -5.19 27.22
C ARG A 118 -0.97 -4.75 26.68
N ALA A 119 0.08 -4.82 27.51
CA ALA A 119 1.45 -4.53 27.09
C ALA A 119 1.94 -5.52 26.02
N ALA A 120 1.70 -6.82 26.23
CA ALA A 120 2.05 -7.87 25.27
C ALA A 120 1.33 -7.67 23.92
N ALA A 121 0.03 -7.39 23.94
CA ALA A 121 -0.74 -7.13 22.72
C ALA A 121 -0.21 -5.91 21.94
N ARG A 122 0.21 -4.85 22.65
CA ARG A 122 0.82 -3.68 22.01
C ARG A 122 2.19 -4.00 21.41
N HIS A 123 2.99 -4.79 22.11
CA HIS A 123 4.29 -5.24 21.62
C HIS A 123 4.12 -6.09 20.36
N GLU A 124 3.21 -7.07 20.37
CA GLU A 124 2.91 -7.90 19.21
C GLU A 124 2.42 -7.07 18.02
N LEU A 125 1.56 -6.07 18.24
CA LEU A 125 1.11 -5.18 17.18
C LEU A 125 2.27 -4.32 16.63
N ALA A 126 3.17 -3.86 17.49
CA ALA A 126 4.36 -3.10 17.09
C ALA A 126 5.32 -3.97 16.27
N GLU A 127 5.56 -5.21 16.69
CA GLU A 127 6.33 -6.20 15.94
C GLU A 127 5.70 -6.50 14.58
N ARG A 128 4.37 -6.68 14.51
CA ARG A 128 3.67 -6.86 13.23
C ARG A 128 3.79 -5.64 12.33
N ARG A 129 3.70 -4.42 12.88
CA ARG A 129 3.85 -3.17 12.11
C ARG A 129 5.30 -2.88 11.71
N GLY A 130 6.27 -3.26 12.53
CA GLY A 130 7.70 -3.09 12.28
C GLY A 130 8.29 -4.15 11.36
N GLY A 131 7.77 -5.37 11.43
CA GLY A 131 8.13 -6.50 10.56
C GLY A 131 7.40 -6.50 9.23
N ASP A 132 6.29 -5.76 9.10
CA ASP A 132 5.49 -5.70 7.89
C ASP A 132 5.04 -4.27 7.56
N SER A 133 5.95 -3.51 6.96
CA SER A 133 5.62 -2.22 6.34
C SER A 133 4.79 -2.36 5.04
N THR A 134 4.29 -3.57 4.69
CA THR A 134 3.53 -3.82 3.45
C THR A 134 2.18 -4.51 3.62
N ALA A 135 1.89 -5.22 4.71
CA ALA A 135 0.55 -5.74 4.97
C ALA A 135 -0.28 -4.74 5.79
N ARG A 136 -1.02 -3.90 5.07
CA ARG A 136 -2.27 -3.36 5.60
C ARG A 136 -3.10 -4.56 6.08
N PRO A 137 -3.63 -4.60 7.32
CA PRO A 137 -4.52 -5.68 7.71
C PRO A 137 -5.69 -5.75 6.71
N PRO A 138 -6.18 -6.94 6.35
CA PRO A 138 -7.39 -7.04 5.54
C PRO A 138 -8.49 -6.28 6.27
N VAL A 139 -9.12 -5.34 5.56
CA VAL A 139 -10.38 -4.76 6.01
C VAL A 139 -11.33 -5.96 6.14
N PRO A 140 -11.92 -6.24 7.32
CA PRO A 140 -12.91 -7.30 7.41
C PRO A 140 -14.00 -7.03 6.37
N PRO A 141 -14.49 -8.05 5.65
CA PRO A 141 -15.58 -7.87 4.69
C PRO A 141 -16.76 -7.20 5.41
N PRO A 142 -17.50 -6.29 4.74
CA PRO A 142 -18.67 -5.66 5.32
C PRO A 142 -19.74 -6.74 5.52
N GLY A 143 -19.79 -7.32 6.72
CA GLY A 143 -20.69 -8.43 7.05
C GLY A 143 -20.44 -9.07 8.42
N ASP A 144 -19.20 -9.07 8.91
CA ASP A 144 -18.82 -9.85 10.11
C ASP A 144 -18.55 -8.98 11.36
N ALA A 145 -19.25 -7.85 11.51
CA ALA A 145 -19.29 -7.15 12.79
C ALA A 145 -20.50 -7.67 13.59
N PRO A 146 -20.32 -8.41 14.70
CA PRO A 146 -21.41 -8.67 15.61
C PRO A 146 -21.80 -7.34 16.26
N TYR A 147 -23.04 -6.92 16.03
CA TYR A 147 -23.71 -5.91 16.85
C TYR A 147 -23.75 -6.37 18.31
#